data_AF-A0A967WLJ6-F1
#
_entry.id   AF-A0A967WLJ6-F1
#
_cell.length_a   1.000
_cell.length_b   1.000
_cell.length_c   1.000
_cell.angle_alpha   90.00
_cell.angle_beta   90.00
_cell.angle_gamma   90.00
#
_symmetry.space_group_name_H-M   'P 1'
#
loop_
_entity.id
_entity.type
_entity.pdbx_description
1 polymer ?
#
loop_
_entity_poly.entity_id
_entity_poly.type
_entity_poly.pdbx_seq_one_letter_code
_entity_poly.pdbx_strand_id
1 'polypeptide(L)' 'TEEELAVSLDLCERFHRSAEGRLHYAFTPRGTRNATDAMWQRVTELAVERGTVVHT' A
#
# COMPACT_ATOMS: atom_id res chain seq x y z
N THR A 1 4.99 10.74 1.13
CA THR A 1 5.04 11.38 2.46
C THR A 1 4.40 10.46 3.48
N GLU A 2 4.63 10.70 4.78
CA GLU A 2 3.99 9.92 5.86
C GLU A 2 2.47 10.07 5.86
N GLU A 3 1.96 11.26 5.52
CA GLU A 3 0.51 11.51 5.42
C GLU A 3 -0.14 10.67 4.32
N GLU A 4 0.46 10.64 3.12
CA GLU A 4 -0.02 9.81 2.01
C GLU A 4 0.01 8.32 2.35
N LEU A 5 1.01 7.88 3.12
CA LEU A 5 1.12 6.49 3.56
C LEU A 5 0.03 6.14 4.60
N ALA A 6 -0.26 7.04 5.54
CA ALA A 6 -1.33 6.86 6.52
C ALA A 6 -2.70 6.74 5.84
N VAL A 7 -2.98 7.58 4.85
CA VAL A 7 -4.20 7.47 4.03
C VAL A 7 -4.24 6.13 3.28
N SER A 8 -3.10 5.71 2.69
CA SER A 8 -2.98 4.43 2.00
C SER A 8 -3.27 3.24 2.93
N LEU A 9 -2.85 3.32 4.18
CA LEU A 9 -3.11 2.32 5.21
C LEU A 9 -4.58 2.25 5.62
N ASP A 10 -5.24 3.40 5.81
CA ASP A 10 -6.68 3.45 6.08
C ASP A 10 -7.48 2.77 4.96
N LEU A 11 -7.13 3.05 3.70
CA LEU A 11 -7.74 2.39 2.54
C LEU A 11 -7.48 0.88 2.54
N CYS A 12 -6.26 0.46 2.87
CA CYS A 12 -5.93 -0.97 2.99
C CYS A 12 -6.80 -1.65 4.04
N GLU A 13 -6.92 -1.08 5.24
CA GLU A 13 -7.70 -1.64 6.34
C GLU A 13 -9.20 -1.69 6.01
N ARG A 14 -9.71 -0.68 5.32
CA ARG A 14 -11.12 -0.60 4.92
C ARG A 14 -11.48 -1.57 3.80
N PHE A 15 -10.60 -1.76 2.81
CA PHE A 15 -10.97 -2.43 1.56
C PHE A 15 -10.31 -3.80 1.35
N HIS A 16 -9.12 -4.06 1.90
CA HIS A 16 -8.46 -5.35 1.70
C HIS A 16 -9.28 -6.48 2.32
N ARG A 17 -9.58 -7.52 1.54
CA ARG A 17 -10.46 -8.66 1.86
C ARG A 17 -11.90 -8.27 2.22
N SER A 18 -12.30 -7.03 1.96
CA SER A 18 -13.70 -6.64 2.07
C SER A 18 -14.56 -7.28 0.97
N ALA A 19 -15.87 -7.10 1.05
CA ALA A 19 -16.85 -7.73 0.16
C ALA A 19 -16.67 -9.27 0.08
N GLU A 20 -16.69 -9.93 1.23
CA GLU A 20 -16.52 -11.40 1.36
C GLU A 20 -15.19 -11.89 0.77
N GLY A 21 -14.11 -11.12 0.96
CA GLY A 21 -12.78 -11.47 0.45
C GLY A 21 -12.54 -11.19 -1.02
N ARG A 22 -13.51 -10.60 -1.75
CA ARG A 22 -13.39 -10.36 -3.20
C ARG A 22 -12.50 -9.18 -3.55
N LEU A 23 -12.36 -8.20 -2.66
CA LEU A 23 -11.53 -7.02 -2.91
C LEU A 23 -10.12 -7.23 -2.34
N HIS A 24 -9.11 -6.98 -3.17
CA HIS A 24 -7.71 -7.02 -2.77
C HIS A 24 -7.07 -5.65 -2.96
N TYR A 25 -6.57 -5.08 -1.86
CA TYR A 25 -5.79 -3.86 -1.89
C TYR A 25 -4.37 -4.09 -2.43
N ALA A 26 -3.83 -3.09 -3.12
CA ALA A 26 -2.43 -3.01 -3.53
C ALA A 26 -1.88 -1.60 -3.25
N PHE A 27 -0.69 -1.53 -2.67
CA PHE A 27 0.03 -0.26 -2.54
C PHE A 27 0.60 0.16 -3.89
N THR A 28 0.47 1.44 -4.25
CA THR A 28 0.79 1.97 -5.58
C THR A 28 1.68 3.22 -5.56
N PRO A 29 2.91 3.15 -5.03
CA PRO A 29 3.86 4.25 -5.12
C PRO A 29 4.18 4.54 -6.60
N ARG A 30 4.01 5.80 -7.01
CA ARG A 30 4.10 6.21 -8.43
C ARG A 30 5.55 6.30 -8.91
N GLY A 31 6.18 5.18 -9.26
CA GLY A 31 7.50 5.14 -9.88
C GLY A 31 8.63 5.83 -9.09
N THR A 32 9.86 5.72 -9.59
CA THR A 32 11.06 6.26 -8.92
C THR A 32 11.16 7.78 -8.94
N ARG A 33 10.39 8.46 -9.81
CA ARG A 33 10.37 9.93 -9.89
C ARG A 33 9.49 10.59 -8.82
N ASN A 34 8.52 9.87 -8.26
CA ASN A 34 7.56 10.43 -7.31
C ASN A 34 7.61 9.79 -5.92
N ALA A 35 8.28 8.64 -5.77
CA ALA A 35 8.51 8.00 -4.49
C ALA A 35 10.03 7.82 -4.26
N THR A 36 10.49 8.31 -3.11
CA THR A 36 11.86 8.09 -2.63
C THR A 36 12.10 6.61 -2.31
N ASP A 37 13.36 6.16 -2.34
CA ASP A 37 13.74 4.78 -1.98
C ASP A 37 13.20 4.35 -0.59
N ALA A 38 13.25 5.25 0.39
CA ALA A 38 12.70 5.00 1.73
C ALA A 38 11.19 4.70 1.70
N MET A 39 10.44 5.38 0.83
CA MET A 39 9.02 5.15 0.65
C MET A 39 8.74 3.80 -0.03
N TRP A 40 9.58 3.42 -1.00
CA TRP A 40 9.51 2.10 -1.64
C TRP A 40 9.79 0.97 -0.65
N GLN A 41 10.82 1.10 0.18
CA GLN A 41 11.12 0.14 1.24
C GLN A 41 9.95 0.03 2.20
N ARG A 42 9.45 1.17 2.70
CA ARG A 42 8.35 1.17 3.66
C ARG A 42 7.06 0.57 3.11
N VAL A 43 6.71 0.87 1.86
CA VAL A 43 5.55 0.27 1.20
C VAL A 43 5.72 -1.25 1.04
N THR A 44 6.94 -1.71 0.75
CA THR A 44 7.23 -3.15 0.59
C THR A 44 7.08 -3.89 1.91
N GLU A 45 7.60 -3.33 3.01
CA GLU A 45 7.42 -3.87 4.37
C GLU A 45 5.93 -3.98 4.74
N LEU A 46 5.18 -2.90 4.54
CA LEU A 46 3.75 -2.86 4.81
C LEU A 46 2.97 -3.86 3.96
N ALA A 47 3.36 -4.04 2.69
CA ALA A 47 2.72 -5.01 1.82
C ALA A 47 2.86 -6.43 2.37
N VAL A 48 4.06 -6.79 2.83
CA VAL A 48 4.35 -8.07 3.49
C VAL A 48 3.58 -8.21 4.80
N GLU A 49 3.66 -7.21 5.69
CA GLU A 49 2.99 -7.22 7.00
C GLU A 49 1.47 -7.41 6.88
N ARG A 50 0.85 -6.78 5.87
CA ARG A 50 -0.60 -6.80 5.67
C ARG A 50 -1.08 -7.90 4.73
N GLY A 51 -0.17 -8.68 4.14
CA GLY A 51 -0.52 -9.71 3.15
C GLY A 51 -1.18 -9.14 1.89
N THR A 52 -0.68 -7.98 1.44
CA THR A 52 -1.09 -7.29 0.21
C THR A 52 0.03 -7.33 -0.83
N VAL A 53 -0.16 -6.66 -1.96
CA VAL A 53 0.84 -6.57 -3.04
C VAL A 53 1.20 -5.12 -3.35
N VAL A 54 2.33 -4.93 -4.05
CA VAL A 54 2.73 -3.64 -4.59
C VAL A 54 2.50 -3.66 -6.11
N HIS A 55 1.90 -2.59 -6.65
CA HIS A 55 1.69 -2.40 -8.09
C HIS A 55 2.31 -1.06 -8.54
N THR A 56 2.87 -1.03 -9.75
CA THR A 56 3.61 0.11 -10.29
C THR A 56 3.41 0.20 -11.79
#